data_AF-A0A453J9U3-F1
#
_entry.id   AF-A0A453J9U3-F1
#
_cell.length_a   1.000
_cell.length_b   1.000
_cell.length_c   1.000
_cell.angle_alpha   90.00
_cell.angle_beta   90.00
_cell.angle_gamma   90.00
#
_symmetry.space_group_name_H-M   'P 1'
#
loop_
_entity.id
_entity.type
_entity.pdbx_description
1 polymer ?
#
loop_
_entity_poly.entity_id
_entity_poly.type
_entity_poly.pdbx_seq_one_letter_code
_entity_poly.pdbx_strand_id
1 'polypeptide(L)'
;LQLVDYGHDGCLLLLQVCLDEVLLNDREAKNLQLKHDLLSATFRYCLDKTYFSTCFCEALMRIKTGTDGLLETLSSALELSAAEKVGIGLALSDSDNSGMKLKG
;
A
#
# COMPACT_ATOMS: atom_id res chain seq x y z
N LEU A 1 -9.03 -4.22 -15.56
CA LEU A 1 -9.05 -4.98 -14.29
C LEU A 1 -9.28 -6.49 -14.54
N GLN A 2 -8.56 -7.13 -15.48
CA GLN A 2 -8.70 -8.58 -15.73
C GLN A 2 -7.93 -9.45 -14.71
N LEU A 3 -7.02 -8.86 -13.91
CA LEU A 3 -6.30 -9.58 -12.87
C LEU A 3 -7.16 -10.02 -11.68
N VAL A 4 -8.34 -9.43 -11.49
CA VAL A 4 -9.12 -9.61 -10.25
C VAL A 4 -10.00 -10.87 -10.27
N ASP A 5 -10.14 -11.52 -11.42
CA ASP A 5 -10.75 -12.86 -11.49
C ASP A 5 -9.92 -13.93 -10.75
N TYR A 6 -8.70 -13.60 -10.30
CA TYR A 6 -7.84 -14.47 -9.50
C TYR A 6 -8.05 -14.36 -7.98
N GLY A 7 -9.11 -13.68 -7.51
CA GLY A 7 -9.47 -13.63 -6.09
C GLY A 7 -8.43 -12.92 -5.23
N HIS A 8 -7.94 -13.60 -4.19
CA HIS A 8 -6.96 -13.05 -3.24
C HIS A 8 -5.64 -12.65 -3.91
N ASP A 9 -5.05 -13.56 -4.70
CA ASP A 9 -3.75 -13.33 -5.35
C ASP A 9 -3.80 -12.19 -6.35
N GLY A 10 -4.91 -12.07 -7.09
CA GLY A 10 -5.14 -10.96 -8.02
C GLY A 10 -5.24 -9.61 -7.31
N CYS A 11 -5.94 -9.56 -6.19
CA CYS A 11 -6.07 -8.36 -5.36
C CYS A 11 -4.72 -7.94 -4.74
N LEU A 12 -3.98 -8.91 -4.20
CA LEU A 12 -2.64 -8.70 -3.67
C LEU A 12 -1.70 -8.13 -4.74
N LEU A 13 -1.61 -8.79 -5.90
CA LEU A 13 -0.74 -8.36 -7.00
C LEU A 13 -1.10 -6.96 -7.50
N LEU A 14 -2.40 -6.65 -7.62
CA LEU A 14 -2.86 -5.34 -8.07
C LEU A 14 -2.49 -4.23 -7.08
N LEU A 15 -2.68 -4.48 -5.77
CA LEU A 15 -2.28 -3.53 -4.72
C LEU A 15 -0.77 -3.31 -4.73
N GLN A 16 0.03 -4.38 -4.86
CA GLN A 16 1.48 -4.27 -4.91
C GLN A 16 1.95 -3.42 -6.09
N VAL A 17 1.47 -3.71 -7.30
CA VAL A 17 1.86 -2.94 -8.50
C VAL A 17 1.50 -1.46 -8.36
N CYS A 18 0.33 -1.13 -7.82
CA CYS A 18 -0.07 0.26 -7.63
C CYS A 18 0.77 0.96 -6.56
N LEU A 19 1.09 0.27 -5.47
CA LEU A 19 1.94 0.80 -4.40
C LEU A 19 3.38 1.04 -4.90
N ASP A 20 3.97 0.08 -5.61
CA ASP A 20 5.29 0.22 -6.22
C ASP A 20 5.32 1.39 -7.23
N GLU A 21 4.30 1.55 -8.07
CA GLU A 21 4.22 2.67 -9.03
C GLU A 21 4.10 4.04 -8.36
N VAL A 22 3.41 4.13 -7.23
CA VAL A 22 3.28 5.39 -6.48
C VAL A 22 4.57 5.69 -5.69
N LEU A 23 5.22 4.67 -5.12
CA LEU A 23 6.35 4.84 -4.19
C LEU A 23 7.73 4.85 -4.87
N LEU A 24 7.95 4.08 -5.93
CA LEU A 24 9.26 3.96 -6.59
C LEU A 24 9.48 4.99 -7.71
N ASN A 25 8.41 5.61 -8.18
CA ASN A 25 8.40 6.28 -9.48
C ASN A 25 8.27 7.81 -9.36
N ASP A 26 8.86 8.37 -8.30
CA ASP A 26 8.98 9.81 -7.97
C ASP A 26 9.63 10.66 -9.09
N ARG A 27 10.29 10.00 -10.06
CA ARG A 27 11.02 10.64 -11.17
C ARG A 27 10.15 11.39 -12.17
N GLU A 28 8.83 11.20 -12.19
CA GLU A 28 7.93 11.88 -13.13
C GLU A 28 6.72 12.52 -12.44
N ALA A 29 6.95 13.71 -11.86
CA ALA A 29 5.89 14.56 -11.30
C ALA A 29 4.71 14.82 -12.27
N LYS A 30 4.94 14.69 -13.58
CA LYS A 30 3.93 14.90 -14.64
C LYS A 30 2.74 13.93 -14.57
N ASN A 31 2.82 12.83 -13.83
CA ASN A 31 1.75 11.84 -13.73
C ASN A 31 1.38 11.47 -12.29
N LEU A 32 1.81 12.26 -11.29
CA LEU A 32 1.59 11.92 -9.88
C LEU A 32 0.09 11.81 -9.53
N GLN A 33 -0.71 12.76 -10.02
CA GLN A 33 -2.18 12.72 -9.81
C GLN A 33 -2.80 11.45 -10.41
N LEU A 34 -2.42 11.08 -11.63
CA LEU A 34 -2.94 9.87 -12.28
C LEU A 34 -2.57 8.59 -11.52
N LYS A 35 -1.37 8.55 -10.92
CA LYS A 35 -0.93 7.43 -10.07
C LYS A 35 -1.72 7.37 -8.76
N HIS A 36 -1.98 8.52 -8.14
CA HIS A 36 -2.84 8.60 -6.95
C HIS A 36 -4.27 8.19 -7.27
N ASP A 37 -4.83 8.66 -8.38
CA ASP A 37 -6.17 8.30 -8.84
C ASP A 37 -6.27 6.80 -9.11
N LEU A 38 -5.25 6.21 -9.73
CA LEU A 38 -5.17 4.77 -9.99
C LEU A 38 -5.11 3.96 -8.69
N LEU A 39 -4.29 4.39 -7.73
CA LEU A 39 -4.19 3.76 -6.41
C LEU A 39 -5.53 3.86 -5.67
N SER A 40 -6.15 5.04 -5.63
CA SER A 40 -7.46 5.26 -5.01
C SER A 40 -8.57 4.42 -5.63
N ALA A 41 -8.66 4.38 -6.96
CA ALA A 41 -9.62 3.54 -7.67
C ALA A 41 -9.41 2.05 -7.39
N THR A 42 -8.15 1.60 -7.38
CA THR A 42 -7.79 0.21 -7.05
C THR A 42 -8.16 -0.12 -5.62
N PHE A 43 -7.84 0.77 -4.68
CA PHE A 43 -8.12 0.60 -3.26
C PHE A 43 -9.63 0.49 -3.01
N ARG A 44 -10.44 1.40 -3.57
CA ARG A 44 -11.92 1.35 -3.50
C ARG A 44 -12.49 0.09 -4.11
N TYR A 45 -11.95 -0.34 -5.24
CA TYR A 45 -12.37 -1.57 -5.87
C TYR A 45 -12.06 -2.82 -5.02
N CYS A 46 -10.90 -2.84 -4.38
CA CYS A 46 -10.49 -3.96 -3.52
C CYS A 46 -11.17 -3.92 -2.14
N LEU A 47 -11.55 -2.75 -1.63
CA LEU A 47 -12.21 -2.55 -0.33
C LEU A 47 -13.48 -3.38 -0.15
N ASP A 48 -14.25 -3.59 -1.22
CA ASP A 48 -15.47 -4.41 -1.21
C ASP A 48 -15.20 -5.92 -1.06
N LYS A 49 -13.93 -6.36 -1.04
CA LYS A 49 -13.55 -7.77 -0.93
C LYS A 49 -13.30 -8.15 0.53
N THR A 50 -13.79 -9.33 0.93
CA THR A 50 -13.63 -9.85 2.30
C THR A 50 -12.17 -10.06 2.73
N TYR A 51 -11.28 -10.26 1.77
CA TYR A 51 -9.85 -10.46 1.96
C TYR A 51 -9.01 -9.18 1.81
N PHE A 52 -9.66 -8.02 1.66
CA PHE A 52 -9.00 -6.75 1.39
C PHE A 52 -7.91 -6.42 2.42
N SER A 53 -8.26 -6.37 3.71
CA SER A 53 -7.34 -5.97 4.77
C SER A 53 -6.10 -6.86 4.80
N THR A 54 -6.27 -8.17 4.59
CA THR A 54 -5.17 -9.13 4.50
C THR A 54 -4.27 -8.82 3.31
N CYS A 55 -4.84 -8.71 2.09
CA CYS A 55 -4.07 -8.38 0.90
C CYS A 55 -3.34 -7.05 1.02
N PHE A 56 -3.98 -6.05 1.62
CA PHE A 56 -3.41 -4.72 1.77
C PHE A 56 -2.23 -4.71 2.73
N CYS A 57 -2.38 -5.27 3.94
CA CYS A 57 -1.27 -5.41 4.88
C CYS A 57 -0.12 -6.22 4.28
N GLU A 58 -0.43 -7.29 3.55
CA GLU A 58 0.57 -8.13 2.91
C GLU A 58 1.29 -7.40 1.75
N ALA A 59 0.56 -6.60 0.97
CA ALA A 59 1.16 -5.75 -0.04
C ALA A 59 2.12 -4.73 0.58
N LEU A 60 1.71 -4.07 1.68
CA LEU A 60 2.55 -3.13 2.43
C LEU A 60 3.84 -3.78 2.95
N MET A 61 3.75 -4.97 3.54
CA MET A 61 4.91 -5.72 4.04
C MET A 61 5.90 -6.13 2.93
N ARG A 62 5.46 -6.20 1.67
CA ARG A 62 6.32 -6.58 0.54
C ARG A 62 6.98 -5.39 -0.16
N ILE A 63 6.69 -4.16 0.27
CA ILE A 63 7.35 -2.97 -0.26
C ILE A 63 8.81 -3.00 0.18
N LYS A 64 9.72 -3.01 -0.80
CA LYS A 64 11.17 -3.17 -0.57
C LYS A 64 11.88 -1.87 -0.17
N THR A 65 11.26 -0.72 -0.42
CA THR A 65 11.79 0.58 -0.01
C THR A 65 11.38 0.90 1.41
N GLY A 66 12.25 1.58 2.17
CA GLY A 66 11.96 1.97 3.55
C GLY A 66 10.61 2.67 3.69
N THR A 67 10.02 2.56 4.87
CA THR A 67 8.70 3.11 5.22
C THR A 67 8.69 4.64 5.30
N ASP A 68 9.84 5.30 5.08
CA ASP A 68 9.99 6.76 5.07
C ASP A 68 9.09 7.42 4.01
N GLY A 69 8.19 8.29 4.48
CA GLY A 69 7.24 9.00 3.62
C GLY A 69 6.08 8.16 3.08
N LEU A 70 6.09 6.83 3.29
CA LEU A 70 5.07 5.92 2.77
C LEU A 70 3.67 6.23 3.34
N LEU A 71 3.59 6.49 4.65
CA LEU A 71 2.34 6.87 5.30
C LEU A 71 1.79 8.20 4.77
N GLU A 72 2.65 9.18 4.51
CA GLU A 72 2.25 10.48 3.97
C GLU A 72 1.76 10.36 2.52
N THR A 73 2.47 9.58 1.70
CA THR A 73 2.07 9.28 0.33
C THR A 73 0.72 8.56 0.27
N LEU A 74 0.53 7.51 1.09
CA LEU A 74 -0.75 6.82 1.19
C LEU A 74 -1.86 7.73 1.69
N SER A 75 -1.56 8.52 2.72
CA SER A 75 -2.51 9.47 3.29
C SER A 75 -2.99 10.48 2.24
N SER A 76 -2.10 10.95 1.39
CA SER A 76 -2.42 11.91 0.34
C SER A 76 -3.21 11.24 -0.80
N ALA A 77 -2.74 10.09 -1.27
CA ALA A 77 -3.34 9.40 -2.41
C ALA A 77 -4.72 8.79 -2.11
N LEU A 78 -4.94 8.33 -0.88
CA LEU A 78 -6.18 7.68 -0.45
C LEU A 78 -7.09 8.59 0.38
N GLU A 79 -6.68 9.84 0.61
CA GLU A 79 -7.41 10.80 1.44
C GLU A 79 -7.76 10.26 2.83
N LEU A 80 -6.79 9.56 3.46
CA LEU A 80 -7.02 8.84 4.71
C LEU A 80 -7.42 9.77 5.87
N SER A 81 -8.43 9.36 6.61
CA SER A 81 -8.79 9.95 7.90
C SER A 81 -7.71 9.73 8.95
N ALA A 82 -7.76 10.49 10.05
CA ALA A 82 -6.82 10.34 11.15
C ALA A 82 -6.80 8.91 11.74
N ALA A 83 -7.96 8.25 11.82
CA ALA A 83 -8.05 6.88 12.33
C ALA A 83 -7.37 5.87 11.39
N GLU A 84 -7.56 6.02 10.08
CA GLU A 84 -6.95 5.14 9.08
C GLU A 84 -5.43 5.33 9.03
N LYS A 85 -4.95 6.58 9.13
CA LYS A 85 -3.50 6.87 9.25
C LYS A 85 -2.88 6.16 10.45
N VAL A 86 -3.56 6.17 11.60
CA VAL A 86 -3.09 5.47 12.80
C VAL A 86 -3.05 3.96 12.56
N GLY A 87 -4.13 3.37 12.03
CA GLY A 87 -4.18 1.93 11.77
C GLY A 87 -3.09 1.46 10.80
N ILE A 88 -2.86 2.21 9.72
CA ILE A 88 -1.82 1.90 8.74
C ILE A 88 -0.43 2.13 9.31
N GLY A 89 -0.21 3.24 10.01
CA GLY A 89 1.07 3.53 10.67
C GLY A 89 1.48 2.46 11.69
N LEU A 90 0.50 1.93 12.44
CA LEU A 90 0.73 0.79 13.35
C LEU A 90 1.12 -0.47 12.58
N ALA A 91 0.39 -0.82 11.51
CA ALA A 91 0.70 -1.99 10.68
C ALA A 91 2.10 -1.91 10.03
N LEU A 92 2.52 -0.71 9.61
CA LEU A 92 3.87 -0.47 9.08
C LEU A 92 4.93 -0.60 10.18
N SER A 93 4.68 -0.04 11.36
CA SER A 93 5.61 -0.11 12.50
C SER A 93 5.85 -1.55 12.97
N ASP A 94 4.81 -2.39 12.94
CA ASP A 94 4.93 -3.82 13.29
C ASP A 94 5.78 -4.59 12.25
N SER A 95 5.81 -4.13 11.00
CA SER A 95 6.58 -4.77 9.91
C SER A 95 8.09 -4.46 9.95
N ASP A 96 8.49 -3.28 10.46
CA ASP A 96 9.89 -2.87 10.61
C ASP A 96 10.65 -3.65 11.71
N ASN A 97 9.98 -4.54 12.45
CA ASN A 97 10.58 -5.34 13.51
C ASN A 97 11.43 -6.55 13.01
N SER A 98 11.71 -6.68 11.72
CA SER A 98 12.56 -7.77 11.21
C SER A 98 14.07 -7.52 11.35
N GLY A 99 14.51 -6.56 12.17
CA GLY A 99 15.88 -6.04 12.14
C GLY A 99 16.78 -6.25 13.36
N MET A 100 16.32 -6.12 14.61
CA MET A 100 17.27 -6.07 15.75
C MET A 100 16.68 -6.49 17.10
N LYS A 101 16.91 -7.75 17.50
CA LYS A 101 17.29 -8.10 18.89
C LYS A 101 17.78 -9.55 19.05
N LEU A 102 18.96 -9.85 18.49
CA LEU A 102 19.84 -10.89 19.05
C LEU A 102 21.28 -10.40 19.01
N LYS A 103 21.66 -9.64 20.04
CA LYS A 103 23.02 -9.65 20.58
C LYS A 103 22.87 -9.73 22.10
N GLY A 104 22.93 -10.95 22.60
CA GLY A 104 23.30 -11.29 23.97
C GLY A 104 24.68 -11.96 23.93
#